data_AF-A0A8J5YMR8-F1
#
_entry.id   AF-A0A8J5YMR8-F1
#
_cell.length_a   1.000
_cell.length_b   1.000
_cell.length_c   1.000
_cell.angle_alpha   90.00
_cell.angle_beta   90.00
_cell.angle_gamma   90.00
#
_symmetry.space_group_name_H-M   'P 1'
#
loop_
_entity.id
_entity.type
_entity.pdbx_description
1 polymer ?
#
loop_
_entity_poly.entity_id
_entity_poly.type
_entity_poly.pdbx_seq_one_letter_code
_entity_poly.pdbx_strand_id
1 'polypeptide(L)'
;MMKTVRTRIMLLIVKKKEEAEKWKGMLCPKIRKKLDVNIKDLLRCVSSHAGRNRYQIECGPDSQHVVDLVENFCSCRNCDITSILCMHALAVIHLKNEFPDTYVQTWYTKQTQLDIYSNFIKPIKGPKQWVSLLNMQPILPPTLKRPLGRPTKVRMKEPDEPQTTERLSKRRLSKRMKQATPNQQEYTPTQEKCNTPYSCLTPRQDTRHYRT
;
A
#
# COMPACT_ATOMS: atom_id res chain seq x y z
N MET A 1 14.01 16.42 -14.67
CA MET A 1 13.34 15.50 -13.72
C MET A 1 12.45 16.22 -12.70
N MET A 2 12.98 17.05 -11.80
CA MET A 2 12.20 17.68 -10.71
C MET A 2 11.07 18.63 -11.17
N LYS A 3 11.28 19.40 -12.24
CA LYS A 3 10.25 20.28 -12.83
C LYS A 3 9.00 19.50 -13.24
N THR A 4 9.20 18.34 -13.88
CA THR A 4 8.12 17.46 -14.35
C THR A 4 7.34 16.86 -13.18
N VAL A 5 8.03 16.42 -12.12
CA VAL A 5 7.38 15.90 -10.90
C VAL A 5 6.50 16.97 -10.26
N ARG A 6 7.01 18.19 -10.10
CA ARG A 6 6.24 19.33 -9.57
C ARG A 6 4.99 19.59 -10.39
N THR A 7 5.13 19.70 -11.71
CA THR A 7 3.99 19.95 -12.62
C THR A 7 2.96 18.83 -12.51
N ARG A 8 3.40 17.57 -12.44
CA ARG A 8 2.50 16.42 -12.31
C ARG A 8 1.72 16.46 -10.99
N ILE A 9 2.38 16.75 -9.86
CA ILE A 9 1.71 16.86 -8.56
C ILE A 9 0.73 18.05 -8.56
N MET A 10 1.13 19.20 -9.09
CA MET A 10 0.27 20.38 -9.21
C MET A 10 -1.03 20.06 -9.98
N LEU A 11 -0.91 19.42 -11.14
CA LEU A 11 -2.07 18.99 -11.93
C LEU A 11 -2.92 17.94 -11.22
N LEU A 12 -2.30 17.01 -10.49
CA LEU A 12 -3.01 16.00 -9.72
C LEU A 12 -3.83 16.60 -8.58
N ILE A 13 -3.29 17.59 -7.86
CA ILE A 13 -4.00 18.27 -6.77
C ILE A 13 -5.26 18.95 -7.31
N VAL A 14 -5.13 19.73 -8.40
CA VAL A 14 -6.25 20.42 -9.04
C VAL A 14 -7.30 19.41 -9.53
N LYS A 15 -6.86 18.38 -10.27
CA LYS A 15 -7.75 17.31 -10.75
C LYS A 15 -8.50 16.63 -9.61
N LYS A 16 -7.84 16.32 -8.49
CA LYS A 16 -8.45 15.64 -7.34
C LYS A 16 -9.48 16.53 -6.64
N LYS A 17 -9.21 17.84 -6.53
CA LYS A 17 -10.15 18.81 -5.99
C LYS A 17 -11.39 18.94 -6.88
N GLU A 18 -11.21 19.14 -8.18
CA GLU A 18 -12.31 19.24 -9.14
C GLU A 18 -13.15 17.95 -9.20
N GLU A 19 -12.50 16.78 -9.12
CA GLU A 19 -13.19 15.49 -8.97
C GLU A 19 -14.05 15.48 -7.71
N ALA A 20 -13.50 15.92 -6.56
CA ALA A 20 -14.20 15.95 -5.28
C ALA A 20 -15.37 16.94 -5.27
N GLU A 21 -15.24 18.11 -5.88
CA GLU A 21 -16.30 19.12 -6.00
C GLU A 21 -17.53 18.56 -6.73
N LYS A 22 -17.31 17.76 -7.77
CA LYS A 22 -18.36 17.11 -8.57
C LYS A 22 -19.09 15.97 -7.85
N TRP A 23 -18.57 15.47 -6.73
CA TRP A 23 -19.21 14.38 -6.00
C TRP A 23 -20.56 14.81 -5.42
N LYS A 24 -21.56 13.94 -5.55
CA LYS A 24 -22.88 14.11 -4.94
C LYS A 24 -22.90 13.44 -3.56
N GLY A 25 -23.47 14.11 -2.57
CA GLY A 25 -23.59 13.61 -1.20
C GLY A 25 -22.39 13.94 -0.30
N MET A 26 -22.45 13.45 0.93
CA MET A 26 -21.46 13.73 1.98
C MET A 26 -20.21 12.84 1.93
N LEU A 27 -20.30 11.64 1.35
CA LEU A 27 -19.22 10.65 1.37
C LEU A 27 -18.50 10.53 0.02
N CYS A 28 -17.25 10.07 0.07
CA CYS A 28 -16.49 9.67 -1.11
C CYS A 28 -17.25 8.60 -1.92
N PRO A 29 -17.38 8.72 -3.25
CA PRO A 29 -18.14 7.77 -4.07
C PRO A 29 -17.67 6.32 -3.97
N LYS A 30 -16.36 6.09 -3.79
CA LYS A 30 -15.79 4.74 -3.60
C LYS A 30 -16.26 4.10 -2.29
N ILE A 31 -16.34 4.89 -1.23
CA ILE A 31 -16.77 4.44 0.09
C ILE A 31 -18.27 4.20 0.07
N ARG A 32 -19.04 5.11 -0.53
CA ARG A 32 -20.48 4.93 -0.72
C ARG A 32 -20.81 3.64 -1.46
N LYS A 33 -20.14 3.35 -2.58
CA LYS A 33 -20.31 2.09 -3.32
C LYS A 33 -20.03 0.86 -2.46
N LYS A 34 -18.99 0.87 -1.62
CA LYS A 34 -18.70 -0.22 -0.69
C LYS A 34 -19.79 -0.37 0.35
N LEU A 35 -20.29 0.75 0.88
CA LEU A 35 -21.41 0.76 1.81
C LEU A 35 -22.67 0.18 1.17
N ASP A 36 -22.99 0.59 -0.06
CA ASP A 36 -24.19 0.11 -0.78
C ASP A 36 -24.11 -1.39 -1.07
N VAL A 37 -22.93 -1.93 -1.39
CA VAL A 37 -22.71 -3.38 -1.47
C VAL A 37 -22.99 -4.01 -0.11
N ASN A 38 -22.42 -3.41 0.95
CA ASN A 38 -22.63 -3.90 2.30
C ASN A 38 -24.05 -3.65 2.85
N ILE A 39 -24.90 -2.90 2.16
CA ILE A 39 -26.30 -2.73 2.57
C ILE A 39 -27.12 -3.89 2.01
N LYS A 40 -26.79 -4.39 0.81
CA LYS A 40 -27.56 -5.45 0.15
C LYS A 40 -27.55 -6.75 0.92
N ASP A 41 -26.43 -7.10 1.52
CA ASP A 41 -26.30 -8.36 2.27
C ASP A 41 -26.77 -8.23 3.74
N LEU A 42 -27.18 -7.04 4.22
CA LEU A 42 -27.46 -6.83 5.66
C LEU A 42 -28.68 -7.62 6.10
N LEU A 43 -29.62 -7.85 5.17
CA LEU A 43 -30.87 -8.58 5.39
C LEU A 43 -30.64 -10.07 5.67
N ARG A 44 -29.42 -10.58 5.42
CA ARG A 44 -29.03 -11.95 5.78
C ARG A 44 -28.75 -12.10 7.27
N CYS A 45 -28.69 -11.00 8.01
CA CYS A 45 -28.26 -10.96 9.39
C CYS A 45 -29.40 -10.56 10.31
N VAL A 46 -29.56 -11.29 11.41
CA VAL A 46 -30.51 -10.98 12.48
C VAL A 46 -29.76 -10.33 13.62
N SER A 47 -30.27 -9.19 14.10
CA SER A 47 -29.64 -8.40 15.15
C SER A 47 -30.40 -8.55 16.47
N SER A 48 -29.70 -8.98 17.52
CA SER A 48 -30.21 -9.11 18.88
C SER A 48 -29.49 -8.14 19.81
N HIS A 49 -30.26 -7.37 20.60
CA HIS A 49 -29.69 -6.42 21.56
C HIS A 49 -29.21 -7.14 22.82
N ALA A 50 -27.93 -6.99 23.17
CA ALA A 50 -27.33 -7.61 24.35
C ALA A 50 -27.27 -6.68 25.57
N GLY A 51 -27.83 -5.46 25.46
CA GLY A 51 -27.73 -4.41 26.46
C GLY A 51 -26.66 -3.35 26.12
N ARG A 52 -26.88 -2.11 26.58
CA ARG A 52 -26.07 -0.92 26.25
C ARG A 52 -26.01 -0.72 24.71
N ASN A 53 -24.82 -0.56 24.14
CA ASN A 53 -24.59 -0.38 22.69
C ASN A 53 -23.96 -1.62 22.03
N ARG A 54 -24.12 -2.79 22.66
CA ARG A 54 -23.61 -4.07 22.16
C ARG A 54 -24.72 -4.93 21.60
N TYR A 55 -24.42 -5.56 20.49
CA TYR A 55 -25.36 -6.37 19.72
C TYR A 55 -24.73 -7.68 19.33
N GLN A 56 -25.52 -8.74 19.42
CA GLN A 56 -25.20 -10.03 18.85
C GLN A 56 -25.86 -10.13 17.47
N ILE A 57 -25.07 -10.52 16.49
CA ILE A 57 -25.46 -10.62 15.09
C ILE A 57 -25.34 -12.08 14.67
N GLU A 58 -26.40 -12.62 14.07
CA GLU A 58 -26.42 -13.97 13.52
C GLU A 58 -26.64 -13.89 12.00
N CYS A 59 -25.68 -14.37 11.20
CA CYS A 59 -25.73 -14.28 9.72
C CYS A 59 -25.77 -15.66 9.06
N GLY A 60 -26.66 -16.52 9.54
CA GLY A 60 -26.76 -17.92 9.15
C GLY A 60 -26.20 -18.88 10.22
N PRO A 61 -26.27 -20.20 9.97
CA PRO A 61 -25.93 -21.21 10.96
C PRO A 61 -24.50 -21.02 11.48
N ASP A 62 -24.33 -21.07 12.80
CA ASP A 62 -23.05 -20.97 13.52
C ASP A 62 -22.23 -19.69 13.30
N SER A 63 -22.82 -18.65 12.70
CA SER A 63 -22.14 -17.38 12.41
C SER A 63 -22.59 -16.26 13.35
N GLN A 64 -22.06 -16.30 14.58
CA GLN A 64 -22.32 -15.28 15.59
C GLN A 64 -21.21 -14.23 15.63
N HIS A 65 -21.61 -12.97 15.62
CA HIS A 65 -20.73 -11.83 15.67
C HIS A 65 -21.16 -10.83 16.73
N VAL A 66 -20.20 -10.14 17.32
CA VAL A 66 -20.44 -9.08 18.30
C VAL A 66 -20.12 -7.75 17.65
N VAL A 67 -21.04 -6.80 17.77
CA VAL A 67 -20.90 -5.44 17.27
C VAL A 67 -21.04 -4.46 18.43
N ASP A 68 -20.14 -3.48 18.50
CA ASP A 68 -20.24 -2.32 19.37
C ASP A 68 -20.23 -1.04 18.51
N LEU A 69 -21.34 -0.30 18.55
CA LEU A 69 -21.49 0.90 17.71
C LEU A 69 -20.73 2.12 18.25
N VAL A 70 -20.40 2.16 19.55
CA VAL A 70 -19.66 3.30 20.13
C VAL A 70 -18.20 3.23 19.73
N GLU A 71 -17.64 2.03 19.82
CA GLU A 71 -16.24 1.77 19.46
C GLU A 71 -16.07 1.57 17.94
N ASN A 72 -17.16 1.54 17.17
CA ASN A 72 -17.19 1.14 15.76
C ASN A 72 -16.52 -0.22 15.51
N PHE A 73 -16.78 -1.17 16.41
CA PHE A 73 -16.15 -2.47 16.47
C PHE A 73 -17.07 -3.59 15.97
N CYS A 74 -16.47 -4.57 15.29
CA CYS A 74 -17.10 -5.83 14.90
C CYS A 74 -16.12 -6.97 15.11
N SER A 75 -16.57 -8.08 15.67
CA SER A 75 -15.74 -9.31 15.79
C SER A 75 -15.26 -9.85 14.44
N CYS A 76 -15.90 -9.46 13.34
CA CYS A 76 -15.47 -9.74 11.97
C CYS A 76 -14.22 -8.94 11.52
N ARG A 77 -13.77 -7.96 12.32
CA ARG A 77 -12.59 -7.10 12.12
C ARG A 77 -12.58 -6.22 10.86
N ASN A 78 -13.58 -6.35 9.99
CA ASN A 78 -13.60 -5.63 8.72
C ASN A 78 -13.75 -4.11 8.94
N CYS A 79 -14.57 -3.69 9.92
CA CYS A 79 -14.68 -2.28 10.29
C CYS A 79 -13.44 -1.78 11.03
N ASP A 80 -12.75 -2.59 11.84
CA ASP A 80 -11.54 -2.15 12.53
C ASP A 80 -10.41 -1.83 11.54
N ILE A 81 -10.28 -2.64 10.49
CA ILE A 81 -9.20 -2.50 9.49
C ILE A 81 -9.50 -1.37 8.50
N THR A 82 -10.74 -1.31 8.00
CA THR A 82 -11.10 -0.38 6.93
C THR A 82 -11.75 0.90 7.42
N SER A 83 -12.26 0.89 8.66
CA SER A 83 -13.16 1.91 9.20
C SER A 83 -14.36 2.23 8.31
N ILE A 84 -14.76 1.23 7.51
CA ILE A 84 -16.00 1.20 6.75
C ILE A 84 -16.90 0.17 7.45
N LEU A 85 -18.17 0.51 7.61
CA LEU A 85 -19.14 -0.38 8.26
C LEU A 85 -19.26 -1.69 7.48
N CYS A 86 -19.13 -2.80 8.20
CA CYS A 86 -19.39 -4.13 7.70
C CYS A 86 -20.89 -4.42 7.69
N MET A 87 -21.26 -5.57 7.11
CA MET A 87 -22.63 -6.08 7.09
C MET A 87 -23.29 -6.09 8.47
N HIS A 88 -22.54 -6.56 9.47
CA HIS A 88 -23.03 -6.76 10.83
C HIS A 88 -23.33 -5.42 11.49
N ALA A 89 -22.43 -4.45 11.37
CA ALA A 89 -22.64 -3.11 11.89
C ALA A 89 -23.81 -2.41 11.20
N LEU A 90 -23.95 -2.60 9.88
CA LEU A 90 -25.08 -2.06 9.12
C LEU A 90 -26.41 -2.69 9.52
N ALA A 91 -26.45 -3.98 9.84
CA ALA A 91 -27.66 -4.64 10.34
C ALA A 91 -28.12 -4.05 11.68
N VAL A 92 -27.19 -3.75 12.60
CA VAL A 92 -27.51 -3.04 13.84
C VAL A 92 -28.03 -1.63 13.57
N ILE A 93 -27.34 -0.86 12.73
CA ILE A 93 -27.74 0.51 12.39
C ILE A 93 -29.14 0.53 11.74
N HIS A 94 -29.42 -0.46 10.88
CA HIS A 94 -30.71 -0.66 10.26
C HIS A 94 -31.80 -0.95 11.31
N LEU A 95 -31.52 -1.82 12.30
CA LEU A 95 -32.43 -2.07 13.43
C LEU A 95 -32.74 -0.80 14.22
N LYS A 96 -31.75 0.09 14.41
CA LYS A 96 -31.94 1.37 15.10
C LYS A 96 -32.63 2.44 14.24
N ASN A 97 -32.89 2.17 12.96
CA ASN A 97 -33.42 3.11 11.97
C ASN A 97 -32.59 4.41 11.87
N GLU A 98 -31.27 4.28 11.93
CA GLU A 98 -30.33 5.40 11.82
C GLU A 98 -29.62 5.39 10.46
N PHE A 99 -29.05 6.54 10.08
CA PHE A 99 -28.32 6.65 8.81
C PHE A 99 -26.91 6.08 8.95
N PRO A 100 -26.48 5.15 8.08
CA PRO A 100 -25.13 4.59 8.17
C PRO A 100 -24.03 5.63 7.89
N ASP A 101 -24.37 6.70 7.17
CA ASP A 101 -23.43 7.78 6.83
C ASP A 101 -22.88 8.52 8.06
N THR A 102 -23.61 8.53 9.20
CA THR A 102 -23.18 9.21 10.44
C THR A 102 -22.11 8.43 11.21
N TYR A 103 -22.03 7.13 10.99
CA TYR A 103 -21.07 6.24 11.66
C TYR A 103 -19.78 6.06 10.86
N VAL A 104 -19.77 6.48 9.59
CA VAL A 104 -18.54 6.48 8.78
C VAL A 104 -17.58 7.56 9.29
N GLN A 105 -16.32 7.19 9.47
CA GLN A 105 -15.25 8.09 9.88
C GLN A 105 -15.17 9.35 8.98
N THR A 106 -14.84 10.49 9.61
CA THR A 106 -14.83 11.82 8.98
C THR A 106 -13.86 11.92 7.81
N TRP A 107 -12.77 11.15 7.81
CA TRP A 107 -11.77 11.14 6.74
C TRP A 107 -12.28 10.71 5.36
N TYR A 108 -13.48 10.10 5.30
CA TYR A 108 -14.12 9.66 4.06
C TYR A 108 -15.17 10.64 3.57
N THR A 109 -15.33 11.78 4.26
CA THR A 109 -16.27 12.81 3.83
C THR A 109 -15.71 13.62 2.66
N LYS A 110 -16.63 14.12 1.83
CA LYS A 110 -16.33 15.06 0.75
C LYS A 110 -15.63 16.31 1.30
N GLN A 111 -16.04 16.79 2.47
CA GLN A 111 -15.46 17.98 3.10
C GLN A 111 -13.97 17.76 3.39
N THR A 112 -13.61 16.68 4.08
CA THR A 112 -12.21 16.37 4.36
C THR A 112 -11.38 16.19 3.09
N GLN A 113 -11.95 15.58 2.04
CA GLN A 113 -11.27 15.50 0.75
C GLN A 113 -11.01 16.89 0.14
N LEU A 114 -11.99 17.79 0.17
CA LEU A 114 -11.81 19.17 -0.32
C LEU A 114 -10.76 19.92 0.51
N ASP A 115 -10.74 19.71 1.82
CA ASP A 115 -9.79 20.33 2.73
C ASP A 115 -8.35 19.84 2.46
N ILE A 116 -8.16 18.54 2.21
CA ILE A 116 -6.85 17.95 1.86
C ILE A 116 -6.28 18.60 0.59
N TYR A 117 -7.12 18.84 -0.42
CA TYR A 117 -6.72 19.43 -1.71
C TYR A 117 -7.03 20.93 -1.80
N SER A 118 -7.31 21.59 -0.67
CA SER A 118 -7.61 23.03 -0.63
C SER A 118 -6.38 23.86 -1.03
N ASN A 119 -5.21 23.41 -0.60
CA ASN A 119 -3.92 24.02 -0.87
C ASN A 119 -3.41 23.68 -2.28
N PHE A 120 -2.68 24.62 -2.88
CA PHE A 120 -2.06 24.44 -4.20
C PHE A 120 -0.57 24.75 -4.20
N ILE A 121 0.16 24.11 -5.10
CA ILE A 121 1.59 24.38 -5.31
C ILE A 121 1.71 25.65 -6.16
N LYS A 122 2.38 26.67 -5.63
CA LYS A 122 2.60 27.92 -6.36
C LYS A 122 3.42 27.69 -7.63
N PRO A 123 3.06 28.31 -8.77
CA PRO A 123 3.88 28.29 -9.96
C PRO A 123 5.23 28.97 -9.67
N ILE A 124 6.27 28.51 -10.37
CA ILE A 124 7.64 29.01 -10.21
C ILE A 124 8.04 29.51 -11.59
N LYS A 125 8.69 30.68 -11.61
CA LYS A 125 9.19 31.31 -12.84
C LYS A 125 10.15 30.38 -13.57
N GLY A 126 10.32 30.58 -14.88
CA GLY A 126 11.30 29.82 -15.66
C GLY A 126 12.74 30.25 -15.32
N PRO A 127 13.77 29.42 -15.61
CA PRO A 127 15.17 29.76 -15.35
C PRO A 127 15.62 31.09 -15.96
N LYS A 128 15.09 31.44 -17.13
CA LYS A 128 15.38 32.71 -17.82
C LYS A 128 14.90 33.94 -17.05
N GLN A 129 13.99 33.77 -16.09
CA GLN A 129 13.40 34.83 -15.28
C GLN A 129 13.87 34.77 -13.82
N TRP A 130 14.81 33.88 -13.50
CA TRP A 130 15.39 33.83 -12.16
C TRP A 130 16.40 34.96 -12.00
N VAL A 131 16.36 35.62 -10.85
CA VAL A 131 17.34 36.66 -10.52
C VAL A 131 18.70 36.01 -10.36
N SER A 132 19.72 36.50 -11.06
CA SER A 132 21.10 36.10 -10.84
C SER A 132 21.53 36.58 -9.46
N LEU A 133 21.55 35.67 -8.49
CA LEU A 133 21.99 35.97 -7.14
C LEU A 133 23.52 35.96 -7.13
N LEU A 134 24.13 37.15 -7.27
CA LEU A 134 25.59 37.32 -7.34
C LEU A 134 26.29 37.15 -5.97
N ASN A 135 25.56 37.25 -4.86
CA ASN A 135 26.14 37.35 -3.50
C ASN A 135 25.70 36.20 -2.56
N MET A 136 25.28 35.05 -3.10
CA MET A 136 24.85 33.93 -2.25
C MET A 136 26.03 33.02 -1.90
N GLN A 137 26.12 32.65 -0.62
CA GLN A 137 27.08 31.67 -0.15
C GLN A 137 26.86 30.34 -0.87
N PRO A 138 27.92 29.64 -1.34
CA PRO A 138 27.77 28.38 -2.05
C PRO A 138 27.00 27.37 -1.20
N ILE A 139 26.00 26.71 -1.78
CA ILE A 139 25.32 25.58 -1.13
C ILE A 139 26.34 24.44 -1.08
N LEU A 140 26.97 24.27 0.08
CA LEU A 140 27.89 23.16 0.31
C LEU A 140 27.11 21.84 0.35
N PRO A 141 27.64 20.76 -0.22
CA PRO A 141 27.02 19.45 -0.07
C PRO A 141 26.94 19.08 1.42
N PRO A 142 25.91 18.32 1.83
CA PRO A 142 25.86 17.78 3.18
C PRO A 142 27.16 17.03 3.47
N THR A 143 27.71 17.22 4.66
CA THR A 143 28.93 16.52 5.06
C THR A 143 28.66 15.01 5.08
N LEU A 144 29.17 14.29 4.08
CA LEU A 144 29.00 12.84 3.98
C LEU A 144 29.86 12.18 5.06
N LYS A 145 29.22 11.70 6.14
CA LYS A 145 29.87 10.77 7.06
C LYS A 145 29.85 9.38 6.41
N ARG A 146 31.01 8.70 6.35
CA ARG A 146 31.00 7.26 6.08
C ARG A 146 30.11 6.61 7.14
N PRO A 147 29.10 5.81 6.76
CA PRO A 147 28.40 5.00 7.76
C PRO A 147 29.46 4.16 8.49
N LEU A 148 29.31 4.02 9.81
CA LEU A 148 30.08 3.07 10.58
C LEU A 148 30.01 1.73 9.83
N GLY A 149 31.17 1.22 9.43
CA GLY A 149 31.24 -0.03 8.69
C GLY A 149 30.50 -1.14 9.43
N ARG A 150 30.08 -2.18 8.71
CA ARG A 150 29.49 -3.37 9.33
C ARG A 150 30.43 -3.84 10.46
N PRO A 151 29.95 -3.97 11.71
CA PRO A 151 30.76 -4.54 12.78
C PRO A 151 31.31 -5.90 12.34
N THR A 152 32.60 -6.11 12.54
CA THR A 152 33.25 -7.39 12.22
C THR A 152 32.52 -8.50 13.00
N LYS A 153 31.93 -9.48 12.30
CA LYS A 153 31.24 -10.61 12.94
C LYS A 153 32.20 -11.47 13.79
N VAL A 154 33.49 -11.39 13.49
CA VAL A 154 34.54 -12.11 14.21
C VAL A 154 35.06 -11.21 15.32
N ARG A 155 34.98 -11.71 16.56
CA ARG A 155 35.59 -11.07 17.73
C ARG A 155 37.11 -10.99 17.52
N MET A 156 37.71 -9.81 17.73
CA MET A 156 39.17 -9.70 17.79
C MET A 156 39.64 -10.45 19.04
N LYS A 157 40.59 -11.38 18.87
CA LYS A 157 41.19 -12.13 19.97
C LYS A 157 42.30 -11.30 20.59
N GLU A 158 42.39 -11.33 21.93
CA GLU A 158 43.51 -10.74 22.68
C GLU A 158 44.79 -11.58 22.46
N PRO A 159 46.00 -11.00 22.63
CA PRO A 159 47.26 -11.69 22.39
C PRO A 159 47.42 -13.01 23.15
N ASP A 160 46.85 -13.09 24.35
CA ASP A 160 46.96 -14.24 25.25
C ASP A 160 45.87 -15.30 25.05
N GLU A 161 45.00 -15.12 24.05
CA GLU A 161 43.88 -16.02 23.85
C GLU A 161 44.22 -17.21 22.95
N PRO A 162 43.98 -18.46 23.38
CA PRO A 162 44.40 -19.63 22.64
C PRO A 162 43.77 -19.69 21.24
N GLN A 163 44.62 -19.86 20.22
CA GLN A 163 44.15 -20.23 18.88
C GLN A 163 43.76 -21.70 18.88
N THR A 164 42.46 -22.00 18.97
CA THR A 164 41.97 -23.35 18.69
C THR A 164 42.16 -23.64 17.19
N THR A 165 43.30 -24.23 16.84
CA THR A 165 43.56 -24.77 15.51
C THR A 165 42.88 -26.13 15.38
N GLU A 166 41.56 -26.19 15.40
CA GLU A 166 40.86 -27.37 14.89
C GLU A 166 40.85 -27.33 13.36
N ARG A 167 42.02 -27.60 12.78
CA ARG A 167 42.12 -28.09 11.40
C ARG A 167 41.62 -29.54 11.41
N LEU A 168 40.32 -29.74 11.27
CA LEU A 168 39.78 -31.05 10.90
C LEU A 168 40.38 -31.44 9.53
N SER A 169 41.36 -32.35 9.56
CA SER A 169 41.99 -32.85 8.35
C SER A 169 40.92 -33.52 7.45
N LYS A 170 40.88 -33.13 6.17
CA LYS A 170 39.95 -33.65 5.15
C LYS A 170 40.21 -35.13 4.76
N ARG A 171 40.73 -35.97 5.67
CA ARG A 171 41.13 -37.37 5.37
C ARG A 171 40.22 -38.45 5.96
N ARG A 172 39.10 -38.11 6.60
CA ARG A 172 38.15 -39.11 7.14
C ARG A 172 36.73 -39.08 6.54
N LEU A 173 36.54 -38.50 5.36
CA LEU A 173 35.23 -38.53 4.66
C LEU A 173 35.23 -39.37 3.36
N SER A 174 36.25 -40.19 3.09
CA SER A 174 36.30 -41.01 1.87
C SER A 174 35.88 -42.49 2.04
N LYS A 175 35.28 -42.87 3.17
CA LYS A 175 34.73 -44.24 3.35
C LYS A 175 33.29 -44.22 3.83
N ARG A 176 32.37 -43.77 2.98
CA ARG A 176 31.00 -44.31 2.91
C ARG A 176 30.26 -43.77 1.68
N MET A 177 30.50 -44.38 0.53
CA MET A 177 29.58 -44.37 -0.60
C MET A 177 29.74 -45.68 -1.34
N LYS A 178 28.97 -46.69 -0.94
CA LYS A 178 28.58 -47.83 -1.78
C LYS A 178 27.16 -48.24 -1.40
N GLN A 179 26.38 -48.54 -2.44
CA GLN A 179 24.96 -48.94 -2.53
C GLN A 179 24.02 -47.74 -2.74
N ALA A 180 23.72 -47.37 -4.00
CA ALA A 180 22.73 -47.96 -4.95
C ALA A 180 21.29 -47.64 -4.53
N THR A 181 20.33 -47.13 -5.30
CA THR A 181 20.12 -46.76 -6.73
C THR A 181 18.88 -45.84 -6.77
N PRO A 182 18.60 -45.11 -7.88
CA PRO A 182 17.54 -44.11 -7.95
C PRO A 182 16.18 -44.71 -8.34
N ASN A 183 15.08 -44.16 -7.83
CA ASN A 183 13.77 -44.29 -8.45
C ASN A 183 13.33 -42.89 -8.90
N GLN A 184 13.36 -42.67 -10.22
CA GLN A 184 12.90 -41.45 -10.86
C GLN A 184 11.44 -41.63 -11.26
N GLN A 185 10.56 -40.76 -10.77
CA GLN A 185 9.35 -40.40 -11.51
C GLN A 185 9.65 -39.04 -12.15
N GLU A 186 9.72 -39.05 -13.48
CA GLU A 186 9.85 -37.87 -14.32
C GLU A 186 8.58 -37.03 -14.24
N TYR A 187 8.72 -35.74 -13.93
CA TYR A 187 7.73 -34.72 -14.22
C TYR A 187 8.40 -33.64 -15.07
N THR A 188 7.98 -33.55 -16.33
CA THR A 188 8.43 -32.55 -17.29
C THR A 188 7.64 -31.25 -17.13
N PRO A 189 8.29 -30.07 -17.03
CA PRO A 189 7.57 -28.79 -17.08
C PRO A 189 7.34 -28.39 -18.54
N THR A 190 6.07 -28.40 -18.95
CA THR A 190 5.60 -27.82 -20.22
C THR A 190 5.88 -26.32 -20.25
N GLN A 191 6.64 -25.86 -21.25
CA GLN A 191 6.82 -24.44 -21.53
C GLN A 191 5.57 -23.88 -22.22
N GLU A 192 4.71 -23.20 -21.47
CA GLU A 192 3.64 -22.37 -22.05
C GLU A 192 4.18 -21.00 -22.46
N LYS A 193 4.06 -20.72 -23.75
CA LYS A 193 4.45 -19.47 -24.42
C LYS A 193 3.49 -18.35 -24.03
N CYS A 194 4.01 -17.28 -23.44
CA CYS A 194 3.27 -16.03 -23.25
C CYS A 194 3.11 -15.31 -24.60
N ASN A 195 1.92 -15.39 -25.19
CA ASN A 195 1.50 -14.55 -26.32
C ASN A 195 0.72 -13.34 -25.78
N THR A 196 1.33 -12.15 -25.75
CA THR A 196 0.58 -10.89 -25.85
C THR A 196 1.34 -9.88 -26.73
N PRO A 197 0.67 -9.17 -27.66
CA PRO A 197 1.32 -8.26 -28.59
C PRO A 197 1.20 -6.82 -28.07
N TYR A 198 2.24 -6.31 -27.43
CA TYR A 198 2.44 -4.86 -27.33
C TYR A 198 3.87 -4.55 -27.76
N SER A 199 3.97 -4.06 -29.00
CA SER A 199 5.18 -3.65 -29.67
C SER A 199 5.80 -2.42 -28.99
N CYS A 200 7.02 -2.61 -28.49
CA CYS A 200 7.91 -1.55 -28.07
C CYS A 200 8.34 -0.73 -29.29
N LEU A 201 8.09 0.58 -29.23
CA LEU A 201 8.65 1.58 -30.13
C LEU A 201 10.18 1.66 -29.92
N THR A 202 10.94 1.55 -31.00
CA THR A 202 12.33 2.05 -31.06
C THR A 202 12.50 2.98 -32.26
N PRO A 203 13.43 3.95 -32.17
CA PRO A 203 13.47 5.12 -33.04
C PRO A 203 14.22 4.83 -34.35
N ARG A 204 13.65 5.24 -35.49
CA ARG A 204 14.37 5.34 -36.77
C ARG A 204 14.90 6.76 -36.93
N GLN A 205 16.21 6.88 -36.96
CA GLN A 205 16.88 7.96 -37.67
C GLN A 205 16.74 7.65 -39.17
N ASP A 206 16.30 8.62 -39.97
CA ASP A 206 16.94 8.85 -41.26
C ASP A 206 16.62 10.23 -41.83
N THR A 207 17.64 10.75 -42.49
CA THR A 207 17.84 12.11 -42.97
C THR A 207 17.34 12.33 -44.41
N ARG A 208 17.08 13.60 -44.76
CA ARG A 208 17.10 14.19 -46.14
C ARG A 208 15.93 13.77 -47.07
N HIS A 209 15.34 14.58 -47.96
CA HIS A 209 15.68 15.86 -48.59
C HIS A 209 14.40 16.61 -49.01
N TYR A 210 14.44 17.94 -49.01
CA TYR A 210 13.52 18.84 -49.73
C TYR A 210 13.96 19.02 -51.18
N ARG A 211 13.01 18.95 -52.11
CA ARG A 211 12.93 19.54 -53.48
C ARG A 211 11.59 19.06 -54.03
N THR A 212 10.69 19.87 -54.59
CA THR A 212 10.68 21.22 -55.18
C THR A 212 9.28 21.78 -55.01
#